data_AF-A0A316AHK9-F1
#
_entry.id   AF-A0A316AHK9-F1
#
_cell.length_a   1.000
_cell.length_b   1.000
_cell.length_c   1.000
_cell.angle_alpha   90.00
_cell.angle_beta   90.00
_cell.angle_gamma   90.00
#
_symmetry.space_group_name_H-M   'P 1'
#
loop_
_entity.id
_entity.type
_entity.pdbx_description
1 polymer ?
#
loop_
_entity_poly.entity_id
_entity_poly.type
_entity_poly.pdbx_seq_one_letter_code
_entity_poly.pdbx_strand_id
1 'polypeptide(L)'
;MEQCPKNGVFSEKKMKKNSLFFAGMLLLCIESTPSTEVTWGFWAHKRINYLAVFRLPAEMQGFYKAKIDYITEQAVAPDRRRYAVVGEAEKHYIDLDVYQIDSLDLEVRIWNNAVKRFGADSLKKHGIAPWNIEKASFALTQAFKAKDVSKILRLSADMGHYIADLHVPLHTSENYNGQLTNQVGIHGLWESRLPELFADEYDLWIGPVRYLTSISRAVWSTALASHHACDSVFLMEHLATERIAVDKKFTYELRNNVLTRTYSVGFAKEYQGLLAGQVERRMRKAIQMVGDTWYTCWVNAGQPDLNVLLSIRTQKIEEDSSRYEKSPPLVIRPEP
;
A
#
# COMPACT_ATOMS: atom_id res chain seq x y z
N MET A 1 -47.90 65.00 -21.39
CA MET A 1 -49.27 65.44 -21.04
C MET A 1 -50.22 64.31 -21.39
N GLU A 2 -51.29 64.15 -20.59
CA GLU A 2 -52.37 63.12 -20.64
C GLU A 2 -51.98 61.73 -20.09
N GLN A 3 -52.26 61.43 -18.81
CA GLN A 3 -53.52 60.96 -18.17
C GLN A 3 -53.93 59.54 -18.66
N CYS A 4 -53.72 58.45 -17.87
CA CYS A 4 -54.62 57.83 -16.86
C CYS A 4 -56.00 57.42 -17.45
N PRO A 5 -56.72 56.34 -17.00
CA PRO A 5 -56.60 55.65 -15.71
C PRO A 5 -57.02 54.13 -15.61
N LYS A 6 -56.64 53.52 -14.47
CA LYS A 6 -57.46 52.76 -13.49
C LYS A 6 -58.15 51.39 -13.75
N ASN A 7 -58.15 50.65 -12.62
CA ASN A 7 -59.04 49.60 -12.10
C ASN A 7 -58.66 48.15 -12.47
N GLY A 8 -58.53 47.18 -11.55
CA GLY A 8 -58.92 47.10 -10.15
C GLY A 8 -59.87 45.92 -9.91
N VAL A 9 -59.30 44.76 -9.52
CA VAL A 9 -59.79 43.73 -8.57
C VAL A 9 -61.21 43.14 -8.74
N PHE A 10 -61.35 41.82 -8.93
CA PHE A 10 -61.88 40.86 -7.92
C PHE A 10 -62.00 39.41 -8.43
N SER A 11 -61.85 38.52 -7.46
CA SER A 11 -61.89 37.04 -7.43
C SER A 11 -63.19 36.39 -7.92
N GLU A 12 -63.14 35.14 -8.44
CA GLU A 12 -63.90 34.01 -7.88
C GLU A 12 -63.63 32.62 -8.53
N LYS A 13 -63.46 31.63 -7.63
CA LYS A 13 -63.97 30.23 -7.60
C LYS A 13 -63.53 29.11 -8.56
N LYS A 14 -63.37 27.95 -7.89
CA LYS A 14 -63.03 26.57 -8.32
C LYS A 14 -64.03 25.93 -9.28
N MET A 15 -63.54 25.05 -10.17
CA MET A 15 -64.14 23.73 -10.46
C MET A 15 -63.10 22.73 -11.00
N LYS A 16 -63.26 21.47 -10.58
CA LYS A 16 -62.44 20.28 -10.91
C LYS A 16 -62.63 19.83 -12.36
N LYS A 17 -61.58 19.29 -12.99
CA LYS A 17 -61.69 18.23 -14.03
C LYS A 17 -60.44 17.33 -13.98
N ASN A 18 -60.68 16.03 -13.86
CA ASN A 18 -59.71 14.96 -14.00
C ASN A 18 -59.27 14.84 -15.47
N SER A 19 -57.96 14.73 -15.72
CA SER A 19 -57.43 14.06 -16.91
C SER A 19 -56.19 13.28 -16.51
N LEU A 20 -56.26 11.96 -16.73
CA LEU A 20 -55.12 11.06 -16.65
C LEU A 20 -54.04 11.51 -17.66
N PHE A 21 -52.81 11.67 -17.21
CA PHE A 21 -51.63 11.63 -18.07
C PHE A 21 -50.69 10.55 -17.52
N PHE A 22 -50.45 9.53 -18.34
CA PHE A 22 -49.54 8.43 -18.10
C PHE A 22 -48.11 8.97 -17.98
N ALA A 23 -47.52 8.92 -16.78
CA ALA A 23 -46.09 9.16 -16.57
C ALA A 23 -45.34 7.83 -16.77
N GLY A 24 -44.91 7.56 -17.99
CA GLY A 24 -43.92 6.51 -18.28
C GLY A 24 -42.51 7.04 -18.00
N MET A 25 -42.07 6.99 -16.74
CA MET A 25 -40.70 7.30 -16.37
C MET A 25 -39.84 6.07 -16.64
N LEU A 26 -39.19 6.05 -17.81
CA LEU A 26 -38.19 5.05 -18.17
C LEU A 26 -36.96 5.28 -17.28
N LEU A 27 -36.88 4.59 -16.14
CA LEU A 27 -35.64 4.48 -15.37
C LEU A 27 -34.64 3.70 -16.21
N LEU A 28 -33.70 4.41 -16.86
CA LEU A 28 -32.43 3.79 -17.23
C LEU A 28 -31.68 3.49 -15.92
N CYS A 29 -31.84 2.28 -15.41
CA CYS A 29 -30.89 1.70 -14.47
C CYS A 29 -29.57 1.52 -15.23
N ILE A 30 -28.72 2.54 -15.18
CA ILE A 30 -27.31 2.38 -15.52
C ILE A 30 -26.75 1.47 -14.42
N GLU A 31 -26.65 0.18 -14.71
CA GLU A 31 -25.84 -0.74 -13.91
C GLU A 31 -24.42 -0.20 -13.93
N SER A 32 -24.06 0.51 -12.86
CA SER A 32 -22.68 0.87 -12.58
C SER A 32 -21.95 -0.43 -12.28
N THR A 33 -21.39 -1.06 -13.31
CA THR A 33 -20.35 -2.06 -13.14
C THR A 33 -19.30 -1.43 -12.24
N PRO A 34 -18.95 -2.03 -11.08
CA PRO A 34 -17.90 -1.47 -10.26
C PRO A 34 -16.65 -1.39 -11.13
N SER A 35 -16.20 -0.17 -11.42
CA SER A 35 -14.91 0.03 -12.06
C SER A 35 -13.92 -0.69 -11.16
N THR A 36 -13.27 -1.72 -11.68
CA THR A 36 -12.08 -2.27 -11.06
C THR A 36 -11.09 -1.12 -11.03
N GLU A 37 -11.04 -0.41 -9.92
CA GLU A 37 -10.02 0.60 -9.65
C GLU A 37 -8.69 -0.13 -9.65
N VAL A 38 -8.10 -0.24 -10.83
CA VAL A 38 -6.68 -0.50 -10.96
C VAL A 38 -6.04 0.75 -10.38
N THR A 39 -5.77 0.66 -9.09
CA THR A 39 -5.10 1.66 -8.29
C THR A 39 -3.62 1.53 -8.64
N TRP A 40 -3.26 2.16 -9.75
CA TRP A 40 -1.88 2.38 -10.18
C TRP A 40 -1.14 3.08 -9.03
N GLY A 41 0.03 2.56 -8.67
CA GLY A 41 0.64 2.76 -7.35
C GLY A 41 0.94 1.46 -6.61
N PHE A 42 0.12 0.43 -6.80
CA PHE A 42 0.27 -0.84 -6.06
C PHE A 42 0.92 -1.99 -6.85
N TRP A 43 1.40 -1.72 -8.07
CA TRP A 43 1.97 -2.75 -8.94
C TRP A 43 3.13 -3.49 -8.27
N ALA A 44 4.04 -2.75 -7.63
CA ALA A 44 5.22 -3.33 -6.97
C ALA A 44 4.82 -4.26 -5.81
N HIS A 45 3.87 -3.84 -4.97
CA HIS A 45 3.34 -4.64 -3.85
C HIS A 45 2.79 -6.00 -4.30
N LYS A 46 1.96 -5.99 -5.35
CA LYS A 46 1.41 -7.20 -5.99
C LYS A 46 2.54 -8.10 -6.51
N ARG A 47 3.48 -7.51 -7.27
CA ARG A 47 4.60 -8.23 -7.88
C ARG A 47 5.51 -8.87 -6.83
N ILE A 48 5.82 -8.15 -5.76
CA ILE A 48 6.67 -8.62 -4.65
C ILE A 48 6.03 -9.85 -3.98
N ASN A 49 4.74 -9.75 -3.62
CA ASN A 49 4.00 -10.84 -2.99
C ASN A 49 3.90 -12.08 -3.91
N TYR A 50 3.59 -11.86 -5.18
CA TYR A 50 3.54 -12.91 -6.20
C TYR A 50 4.88 -13.64 -6.30
N LEU A 51 5.99 -12.91 -6.45
CA LEU A 51 7.32 -13.50 -6.61
C LEU A 51 7.83 -14.20 -5.34
N ALA A 52 7.44 -13.73 -4.16
CA ALA A 52 7.79 -14.39 -2.90
C ALA A 52 7.26 -15.83 -2.81
N VAL A 53 6.12 -16.14 -3.42
CA VAL A 53 5.55 -17.51 -3.47
C VAL A 53 6.50 -18.49 -4.17
N PHE A 54 7.20 -18.05 -5.22
CA PHE A 54 8.09 -18.91 -6.00
C PHE A 54 9.41 -19.23 -5.30
N ARG A 55 9.70 -18.57 -4.18
CA ARG A 55 10.89 -18.84 -3.36
C ARG A 55 10.66 -19.91 -2.28
N LEU A 56 9.39 -20.17 -1.95
CA LEU A 56 9.00 -21.08 -0.88
C LEU A 56 9.40 -22.53 -1.20
N PRO A 57 9.71 -23.36 -0.17
CA PRO A 57 9.99 -24.77 -0.35
C PRO A 57 8.73 -25.52 -0.79
N ALA A 58 8.87 -26.73 -1.35
CA ALA A 58 7.78 -27.49 -1.96
C ALA A 58 6.59 -27.69 -1.02
N GLU A 59 6.86 -27.92 0.27
CA GLU A 59 5.90 -28.14 1.36
C GLU A 59 5.00 -26.92 1.61
N MET A 60 5.48 -25.71 1.29
CA MET A 60 4.70 -24.48 1.40
C MET A 60 4.17 -24.01 0.06
N GLN A 61 4.95 -24.19 -1.00
CA GLN A 61 4.70 -23.60 -2.29
C GLN A 61 3.37 -24.07 -2.90
N GLY A 62 2.98 -25.34 -2.71
CA GLY A 62 1.68 -25.85 -3.15
C GLY A 62 0.50 -25.06 -2.57
N PHE A 63 0.53 -24.79 -1.25
CA PHE A 63 -0.50 -24.02 -0.56
C PHE A 63 -0.60 -22.58 -1.06
N TYR A 64 0.54 -21.90 -1.18
CA TYR A 64 0.55 -20.50 -1.61
C TYR A 64 0.23 -20.35 -3.10
N LYS A 65 0.71 -21.25 -3.97
CA LYS A 65 0.37 -21.22 -5.41
C LYS A 65 -1.12 -21.44 -5.64
N ALA A 66 -1.77 -22.32 -4.87
CA ALA A 66 -3.22 -22.51 -4.94
C ALA A 66 -4.04 -21.28 -4.49
N LYS A 67 -3.40 -20.30 -3.84
CA LYS A 67 -4.02 -19.06 -3.36
C LYS A 67 -3.29 -17.81 -3.86
N ILE A 68 -2.56 -17.93 -4.97
CA ILE A 68 -1.67 -16.87 -5.44
C ILE A 68 -2.42 -15.61 -5.84
N ASP A 69 -3.61 -15.74 -6.43
CA ASP A 69 -4.45 -14.60 -6.77
C ASP A 69 -4.90 -13.84 -5.52
N TYR A 70 -5.30 -14.56 -4.46
CA TYR A 70 -5.65 -13.94 -3.18
C TYR A 70 -4.44 -13.20 -2.58
N ILE A 71 -3.28 -13.85 -2.53
CA ILE A 71 -2.05 -13.24 -2.00
C ILE A 71 -1.65 -11.99 -2.78
N THR A 72 -1.79 -12.04 -4.10
CA THR A 72 -1.44 -10.93 -5.01
C THR A 72 -2.44 -9.79 -4.87
N GLU A 73 -3.74 -10.06 -4.93
CA GLU A 73 -4.77 -9.02 -4.86
C GLU A 73 -4.91 -8.40 -3.47
N GLN A 74 -4.62 -9.14 -2.41
CA GLN A 74 -4.66 -8.63 -1.03
C GLN A 74 -3.36 -7.93 -0.61
N ALA A 75 -2.31 -7.94 -1.43
CA ALA A 75 -1.05 -7.23 -1.17
C ALA A 75 -1.21 -5.70 -1.07
N VAL A 76 -2.40 -5.17 -1.38
CA VAL A 76 -2.72 -3.73 -1.41
C VAL A 76 -3.87 -3.40 -0.45
N ALA A 77 -4.37 -4.40 0.27
CA ALA A 77 -5.46 -4.25 1.23
C ALA A 77 -5.13 -3.32 2.41
N PRO A 78 -3.87 -3.26 2.92
CA PRO A 78 -3.51 -2.28 3.95
C PRO A 78 -3.70 -0.84 3.49
N ASP A 79 -3.20 -0.47 2.31
CA ASP A 79 -3.40 0.88 1.76
C ASP A 79 -4.88 1.20 1.59
N ARG A 80 -5.68 0.26 1.06
CA ARG A 80 -7.13 0.48 0.89
C ARG A 80 -7.86 0.77 2.20
N ARG A 81 -7.39 0.24 3.32
CA ARG A 81 -8.03 0.41 4.63
C ARG A 81 -7.35 1.46 5.51
N ARG A 82 -6.28 2.10 5.06
CA ARG A 82 -5.55 3.13 5.83
C ARG A 82 -6.43 4.30 6.30
N TYR A 83 -7.41 4.67 5.49
CA TYR A 83 -8.39 5.74 5.77
C TYR A 83 -9.61 5.27 6.55
N ALA A 84 -9.87 3.97 6.55
CA ALA A 84 -11.08 3.38 7.12
C ALA A 84 -10.84 2.70 8.48
N VAL A 85 -9.60 2.33 8.79
CA VAL A 85 -9.24 1.59 10.01
C VAL A 85 -8.33 2.45 10.88
N VAL A 86 -8.82 2.78 12.08
CA VAL A 86 -8.04 3.48 13.09
C VAL A 86 -6.78 2.68 13.41
N GLY A 87 -5.65 3.36 13.35
CA GLY A 87 -4.36 2.77 13.65
C GLY A 87 -3.68 2.05 12.48
N GLU A 88 -4.27 2.08 11.28
CA GLU A 88 -3.65 1.46 10.10
C GLU A 88 -2.56 2.34 9.50
N ALA A 89 -2.81 3.64 9.36
CA ALA A 89 -1.92 4.56 8.65
C ALA A 89 -0.48 4.55 9.20
N GLU A 90 -0.31 4.52 10.53
CA GLU A 90 1.01 4.51 11.14
C GLU A 90 1.81 3.22 10.92
N LYS A 91 1.19 2.15 10.41
CA LYS A 91 1.87 0.86 10.18
C LYS A 91 2.70 0.80 8.91
N HIS A 92 2.57 1.78 8.03
CA HIS A 92 3.21 1.80 6.72
C HIS A 92 4.61 2.42 6.74
N TYR A 93 4.92 3.28 7.73
CA TYR A 93 6.14 4.06 7.74
C TYR A 93 6.82 4.11 9.11
N ILE A 94 8.03 4.69 9.14
CA ILE A 94 8.75 5.10 10.35
C ILE A 94 9.67 6.29 10.05
N ASP A 95 9.41 7.48 10.58
CA ASP A 95 10.23 8.68 10.32
C ASP A 95 11.51 8.64 11.19
N LEU A 96 12.55 7.94 10.70
CA LEU A 96 13.80 7.72 11.46
C LEU A 96 14.61 8.99 11.69
N ASP A 97 14.45 9.99 10.82
CA ASP A 97 15.03 11.33 10.95
C ASP A 97 14.45 12.11 12.14
N VAL A 98 13.20 11.83 12.53
CA VAL A 98 12.58 12.44 13.71
C VAL A 98 13.09 11.80 15.00
N TYR A 99 13.20 10.47 15.03
CA TYR A 99 13.57 9.77 16.26
C TYR A 99 15.08 9.82 16.56
N GLN A 100 15.91 10.17 15.57
CA GLN A 100 17.37 10.16 15.66
C GLN A 100 17.88 8.83 16.25
N ILE A 101 17.24 7.73 15.84
CA ILE A 101 17.60 6.39 16.30
C ILE A 101 18.87 5.98 15.58
N ASP A 102 19.97 5.87 16.33
CA ASP A 102 21.18 5.24 15.83
C ASP A 102 20.97 3.72 15.72
N SER A 103 21.61 3.13 14.71
CA SER A 103 21.71 1.70 14.44
C SER A 103 22.04 0.82 15.65
N LEU A 104 22.77 1.38 16.64
CA LEU A 104 23.22 0.71 17.86
C LEU A 104 22.18 0.68 18.98
N ASP A 105 21.08 1.41 18.85
CA ASP A 105 20.04 1.48 19.89
C ASP A 105 19.11 0.27 19.81
N LEU A 106 19.55 -0.83 20.41
CA LEU A 106 18.76 -2.07 20.49
C LEU A 106 17.57 -1.92 21.44
N GLU A 107 17.60 -0.98 22.38
CA GLU A 107 16.54 -0.83 23.38
C GLU A 107 15.26 -0.31 22.75
N VAL A 108 15.34 0.68 21.86
CA VAL A 108 14.16 1.24 21.17
C VAL A 108 13.51 0.24 20.21
N ARG A 109 14.18 -0.86 19.85
CA ARG A 109 13.56 -1.94 19.08
C ARG A 109 12.45 -2.65 19.86
N ILE A 110 12.52 -2.62 21.19
CA ILE A 110 11.48 -3.15 22.06
C ILE A 110 10.39 -2.10 22.24
N TRP A 111 9.17 -2.41 21.80
CA TRP A 111 8.01 -1.49 21.84
C TRP A 111 7.85 -0.77 23.19
N ASN A 112 7.88 -1.51 24.30
CA ASN A 112 7.69 -0.91 25.63
C ASN A 112 8.78 0.09 26.00
N ASN A 113 10.01 -0.11 25.54
CA ASN A 113 11.12 0.83 25.77
C ASN A 113 10.99 2.05 24.86
N ALA A 114 10.60 1.85 23.59
CA ALA A 114 10.28 2.94 22.69
C ALA A 114 9.15 3.83 23.25
N VAL A 115 8.08 3.22 23.78
CA VAL A 115 6.97 3.96 24.41
C VAL A 115 7.45 4.77 25.62
N LYS A 116 8.30 4.18 26.47
CA LYS A 116 8.86 4.91 27.62
C LYS A 116 9.71 6.11 27.20
N ARG A 117 10.43 6.00 26.08
CA ARG A 117 11.34 7.04 25.60
C ARG A 117 10.63 8.15 24.82
N PHE A 118 9.75 7.78 23.89
CA PHE A 118 9.15 8.72 22.93
C PHE A 118 7.67 9.02 23.20
N GLY A 119 7.00 8.18 23.99
CA GLY A 119 5.55 8.24 24.16
C GLY A 119 4.78 7.58 23.02
N ALA A 120 3.65 6.94 23.33
CA ALA A 120 2.87 6.19 22.35
C ALA A 120 2.28 7.08 21.24
N ASP A 121 1.88 8.32 21.56
CA ASP A 121 1.29 9.23 20.58
C ASP A 121 2.33 9.72 19.57
N SER A 122 3.56 9.99 20.04
CA SER A 122 4.68 10.31 19.15
C SER A 122 5.04 9.13 18.24
N LEU A 123 5.04 7.91 18.81
CA LEU A 123 5.27 6.69 18.03
C LEU A 123 4.24 6.50 16.91
N LYS A 124 2.96 6.67 17.21
CA LYS A 124 1.90 6.59 16.19
C LYS A 124 2.00 7.71 15.16
N LYS A 125 2.31 8.93 15.58
CA LYS A 125 2.45 10.07 14.66
C LYS A 125 3.57 9.86 13.64
N HIS A 126 4.71 9.36 14.10
CA HIS A 126 5.93 9.21 13.31
C HIS A 126 6.17 7.77 12.82
N GLY A 127 5.15 6.93 12.90
CA GLY A 127 5.13 5.62 12.26
C GLY A 127 5.74 4.50 13.09
N ILE A 128 5.16 3.29 12.93
CA ILE A 128 5.47 2.09 13.72
C ILE A 128 5.74 0.85 12.87
N ALA A 129 6.05 1.01 11.57
CA ALA A 129 6.17 -0.11 10.64
C ALA A 129 7.05 -1.28 11.13
N PRO A 130 8.26 -1.05 11.70
CA PRO A 130 9.09 -2.13 12.22
C PRO A 130 8.39 -2.98 13.29
N TRP A 131 7.82 -2.33 14.31
CA TRP A 131 7.12 -3.03 15.40
C TRP A 131 5.84 -3.72 14.90
N ASN A 132 5.15 -3.15 13.91
CA ASN A 132 3.98 -3.76 13.30
C ASN A 132 4.35 -5.06 12.57
N ILE A 133 5.44 -5.08 11.79
CA ILE A 133 5.93 -6.29 11.10
C ILE A 133 6.30 -7.37 12.12
N GLU A 134 7.00 -7.02 13.19
CA GLU A 134 7.31 -7.96 14.27
C GLU A 134 6.04 -8.56 14.90
N LYS A 135 5.07 -7.72 15.26
CA LYS A 135 3.78 -8.14 15.82
C LYS A 135 2.99 -9.03 14.85
N ALA A 136 2.93 -8.66 13.58
CA ALA A 136 2.26 -9.43 12.55
C ALA A 136 2.95 -10.79 12.32
N SER A 137 4.26 -10.89 12.53
CA SER A 137 5.02 -12.14 12.33
C SER A 137 4.73 -13.14 13.45
N PHE A 138 4.56 -12.64 14.67
CA PHE A 138 4.04 -13.43 15.78
C PHE A 138 2.62 -13.91 15.48
N ALA A 139 1.73 -13.01 15.03
CA ALA A 139 0.35 -13.37 14.68
C ALA A 139 0.29 -14.43 13.56
N LEU A 140 1.12 -14.32 12.53
CA LEU A 140 1.21 -15.28 11.44
C LEU A 140 1.71 -16.64 11.93
N THR A 141 2.72 -16.66 12.79
CA THR A 141 3.21 -17.88 13.45
C THR A 141 2.08 -18.56 14.25
N GLN A 142 1.31 -17.79 15.00
CA GLN A 142 0.17 -18.32 15.76
C GLN A 142 -0.96 -18.81 14.85
N ALA A 143 -1.19 -18.16 13.70
CA ALA A 143 -2.16 -18.62 12.71
C ALA A 143 -1.74 -19.96 12.09
N PHE A 144 -0.46 -20.16 11.79
CA PHE A 144 0.08 -21.45 11.37
C PHE A 144 -0.10 -22.53 12.45
N LYS A 145 0.25 -22.24 13.71
CA LYS A 145 0.05 -23.20 14.82
C LYS A 145 -1.41 -23.60 14.97
N ALA A 146 -2.32 -22.63 14.85
CA ALA A 146 -3.75 -22.84 14.92
C ALA A 146 -4.35 -23.44 13.63
N LYS A 147 -3.56 -23.61 12.57
CA LYS A 147 -4.00 -24.11 11.26
C LYS A 147 -5.15 -23.29 10.65
N ASP A 148 -5.21 -21.99 10.97
CA ASP A 148 -6.26 -21.07 10.53
C ASP A 148 -5.92 -20.50 9.15
N VAL A 149 -6.39 -21.18 8.10
CA VAL A 149 -6.10 -20.84 6.70
C VAL A 149 -6.48 -19.40 6.34
N SER A 150 -7.61 -18.92 6.85
CA SER A 150 -8.06 -17.56 6.55
C SER A 150 -7.10 -16.52 7.12
N LYS A 151 -6.69 -16.70 8.38
CA LYS A 151 -5.69 -15.83 9.01
C LYS A 151 -4.31 -15.96 8.38
N ILE A 152 -3.87 -17.17 8.03
CA ILE A 152 -2.58 -17.39 7.37
C ILE A 152 -2.52 -16.56 6.08
N LEU A 153 -3.52 -16.67 5.20
CA LEU A 153 -3.51 -15.94 3.93
C LEU A 153 -3.59 -14.43 4.12
N ARG A 154 -4.52 -13.94 4.95
CA ARG A 154 -4.67 -12.50 5.21
C ARG A 154 -3.39 -11.90 5.80
N LEU A 155 -2.87 -12.51 6.87
CA LEU A 155 -1.65 -12.04 7.52
C LEU A 155 -0.43 -12.16 6.60
N SER A 156 -0.37 -13.17 5.72
CA SER A 156 0.74 -13.28 4.75
C SER A 156 0.72 -12.13 3.75
N ALA A 157 -0.44 -11.80 3.17
CA ALA A 157 -0.58 -10.70 2.21
C ALA A 157 -0.32 -9.34 2.87
N ASP A 158 -0.92 -9.09 4.04
CA ASP A 158 -0.68 -7.86 4.82
C ASP A 158 0.80 -7.73 5.21
N MET A 159 1.43 -8.82 5.64
CA MET A 159 2.86 -8.85 5.96
C MET A 159 3.71 -8.50 4.74
N GLY A 160 3.37 -9.07 3.58
CA GLY A 160 4.07 -8.81 2.34
C GLY A 160 4.05 -7.33 1.96
N HIS A 161 2.92 -6.67 2.17
CA HIS A 161 2.76 -5.23 1.99
C HIS A 161 3.64 -4.42 2.94
N TYR A 162 3.53 -4.61 4.27
CA TYR A 162 4.32 -3.81 5.22
C TYR A 162 5.84 -4.01 5.04
N ILE A 163 6.27 -5.23 4.68
CA ILE A 163 7.68 -5.48 4.35
C ILE A 163 8.07 -4.72 3.07
N ALA A 164 7.21 -4.67 2.05
CA ALA A 164 7.47 -3.92 0.83
C ALA A 164 7.55 -2.41 1.08
N ASP A 165 6.63 -1.84 1.88
CA ASP A 165 6.69 -0.43 2.31
C ASP A 165 8.00 -0.13 3.04
N LEU A 166 8.39 -0.99 4.00
CA LEU A 166 9.64 -0.82 4.71
C LEU A 166 10.85 -0.84 3.76
N HIS A 167 10.72 -1.43 2.56
CA HIS A 167 11.78 -1.40 1.56
C HIS A 167 11.85 -0.11 0.74
N VAL A 168 10.85 0.76 0.81
CA VAL A 168 10.85 2.06 0.16
C VAL A 168 11.60 3.08 1.04
N PRO A 169 12.68 3.73 0.56
CA PRO A 169 13.42 4.72 1.35
C PRO A 169 12.52 5.83 1.94
N LEU A 170 11.61 6.35 1.13
CA LEU A 170 10.74 7.46 1.49
C LEU A 170 9.69 7.14 2.57
N HIS A 171 9.40 5.87 2.84
CA HIS A 171 8.59 5.45 4.01
C HIS A 171 9.39 5.47 5.32
N THR A 172 10.66 5.91 5.28
CA THR A 172 11.52 6.00 6.47
C THR A 172 11.92 7.43 6.87
N SER A 173 11.29 8.45 6.28
CA SER A 173 11.65 9.85 6.47
C SER A 173 10.42 10.75 6.58
N GLU A 174 10.49 11.77 7.42
CA GLU A 174 9.46 12.82 7.44
C GLU A 174 9.40 13.61 6.13
N ASN A 175 10.44 13.59 5.29
CA ASN A 175 10.46 14.15 3.94
C ASN A 175 9.90 13.17 2.87
N TYR A 176 8.94 12.32 3.25
CA TYR A 176 8.38 11.23 2.45
C TYR A 176 7.96 11.58 1.02
N ASN A 177 7.62 12.82 0.72
CA ASN A 177 7.25 13.25 -0.62
C ASN A 177 8.15 14.36 -1.15
N GLY A 178 9.32 14.60 -0.57
CA GLY A 178 10.20 15.69 -0.98
C GLY A 178 9.70 17.08 -0.61
N GLN A 179 8.66 17.18 0.25
CA GLN A 179 8.04 18.44 0.63
C GLN A 179 8.94 19.37 1.46
N LEU A 180 10.01 18.85 2.07
CA LEU A 180 11.02 19.63 2.79
C LEU A 180 12.20 20.04 1.90
N THR A 181 12.23 19.57 0.65
CA THR A 181 13.38 19.71 -0.28
C THR A 181 12.97 20.24 -1.65
N ASN A 182 11.70 20.66 -1.82
CA ASN A 182 11.12 21.11 -3.09
C ASN A 182 11.11 20.04 -4.20
N GLN A 183 10.95 18.76 -3.81
CA GLN A 183 10.91 17.60 -4.71
C GLN A 183 9.53 16.91 -4.68
N VAL A 184 8.46 17.70 -4.48
CA VAL A 184 7.08 17.19 -4.34
C VAL A 184 6.70 16.22 -5.46
N GLY A 185 6.23 15.03 -5.09
CA GLY A 185 5.86 13.94 -6.00
C GLY A 185 6.96 12.88 -6.19
N ILE A 186 8.15 13.05 -5.60
CA ILE A 186 9.25 12.08 -5.70
C ILE A 186 8.88 10.68 -5.16
N HIS A 187 7.90 10.61 -4.25
CA HIS A 187 7.38 9.33 -3.76
C HIS A 187 6.73 8.51 -4.86
N GLY A 188 5.74 9.10 -5.55
CA GLY A 188 5.09 8.45 -6.68
C GLY A 188 6.05 8.19 -7.84
N LEU A 189 7.11 9.00 -7.99
CA LEU A 189 8.20 8.70 -8.93
C LEU A 189 8.90 7.39 -8.56
N TRP A 190 9.41 7.28 -7.34
CA TRP A 190 10.23 6.15 -6.91
C TRP A 190 9.42 4.86 -6.76
N GLU A 191 8.27 4.92 -6.07
CA GLU A 191 7.49 3.75 -5.68
C GLU A 191 6.60 3.21 -6.80
N SER A 192 6.02 4.11 -7.61
CA SER A 192 5.04 3.74 -8.63
C SER A 192 5.63 3.84 -10.03
N ARG A 193 6.10 5.02 -10.41
CA ARG A 193 6.45 5.33 -11.80
C ARG A 193 7.64 4.53 -12.29
N LEU A 194 8.70 4.40 -11.48
CA LEU A 194 9.88 3.63 -11.87
C LEU A 194 9.56 2.12 -12.04
N PRO A 195 8.93 1.43 -11.07
CA PRO A 195 8.52 0.04 -11.29
C PRO A 195 7.57 -0.15 -12.46
N GLU A 196 6.55 0.71 -12.61
CA GLU A 196 5.58 0.63 -13.72
C GLU A 196 6.23 0.73 -15.09
N LEU A 197 7.30 1.53 -15.23
CA LEU A 197 7.99 1.74 -16.52
C LEU A 197 9.06 0.69 -16.82
N PHE A 198 9.75 0.17 -15.79
CA PHE A 198 11.05 -0.48 -16.00
C PHE A 198 11.18 -1.87 -15.36
N ALA A 199 10.23 -2.30 -14.52
CA ALA A 199 10.42 -3.53 -13.77
C ALA A 199 10.33 -4.83 -14.58
N ASP A 200 9.86 -4.76 -15.84
CA ASP A 200 9.98 -5.87 -16.79
C ASP A 200 11.43 -6.12 -17.22
N GLU A 201 12.32 -5.14 -17.06
CA GLU A 201 13.77 -5.26 -17.34
C GLU A 201 14.57 -5.77 -16.12
N TYR A 202 13.96 -5.82 -14.93
CA TYR A 202 14.65 -6.21 -13.70
C TYR A 202 14.84 -7.72 -13.60
N ASP A 203 16.02 -8.16 -13.16
CA ASP A 203 16.18 -9.52 -12.68
C ASP A 203 15.63 -9.58 -11.24
N LEU A 204 14.47 -10.19 -11.07
CA LEU A 204 13.82 -10.34 -9.77
C LEU A 204 13.94 -11.77 -9.19
N TRP A 205 14.81 -12.61 -9.75
CA TRP A 205 15.06 -13.96 -9.23
C TRP A 205 16.13 -13.97 -8.13
N ILE A 206 15.80 -14.59 -6.98
CA ILE A 206 16.61 -14.49 -5.73
C ILE A 206 16.99 -15.86 -5.17
N GLY A 207 16.44 -16.93 -5.73
CA GLY A 207 16.61 -18.29 -5.21
C GLY A 207 15.76 -18.57 -3.95
N PRO A 208 16.02 -19.68 -3.26
CA PRO A 208 15.14 -20.19 -2.20
C PRO A 208 15.12 -19.29 -0.95
N VAL A 209 14.08 -19.47 -0.13
CA VAL A 209 13.96 -18.83 1.18
C VAL A 209 15.05 -19.24 2.16
N ARG A 210 15.33 -18.37 3.12
CA ARG A 210 16.23 -18.64 4.25
C ARG A 210 15.49 -18.43 5.57
N TYR A 211 15.83 -19.24 6.56
CA TYR A 211 15.34 -19.05 7.93
C TYR A 211 15.98 -17.80 8.55
N LEU A 212 15.16 -16.90 9.11
CA LEU A 212 15.62 -15.73 9.83
C LEU A 212 15.79 -16.09 11.31
N THR A 213 17.02 -16.04 11.82
CA THR A 213 17.29 -16.25 13.26
C THR A 213 16.66 -15.18 14.15
N SER A 214 16.43 -13.99 13.60
CA SER A 214 15.69 -12.91 14.24
C SER A 214 14.97 -12.07 13.19
N ILE A 215 13.64 -12.14 13.16
CA ILE A 215 12.81 -11.30 12.30
C ILE A 215 13.01 -9.84 12.70
N SER A 216 13.00 -9.51 14.00
CA SER A 216 13.26 -8.16 14.50
C SER A 216 14.58 -7.59 13.95
N ARG A 217 15.69 -8.34 14.02
CA ARG A 217 16.96 -7.88 13.46
C ARG A 217 16.86 -7.58 11.97
N ALA A 218 16.23 -8.47 11.19
CA ALA A 218 16.05 -8.27 9.75
C ALA A 218 15.22 -7.01 9.46
N VAL A 219 14.10 -6.81 10.17
CA VAL A 219 13.23 -5.64 10.04
C VAL A 219 13.98 -4.34 10.32
N TRP A 220 14.66 -4.23 11.46
CA TRP A 220 15.39 -3.01 11.83
C TRP A 220 16.57 -2.73 10.90
N SER A 221 17.31 -3.77 10.50
CA SER A 221 18.38 -3.63 9.51
C SER A 221 17.83 -3.15 8.16
N THR A 222 16.65 -3.64 7.74
CA THR A 222 15.98 -3.15 6.53
C THR A 222 15.60 -1.68 6.67
N ALA A 223 14.93 -1.28 7.76
CA ALA A 223 14.50 0.09 7.99
C ALA A 223 15.67 1.09 7.89
N LEU A 224 16.78 0.80 8.57
CA LEU A 224 17.98 1.62 8.53
C LEU A 224 18.59 1.65 7.12
N ALA A 225 18.66 0.51 6.44
CA ALA A 225 19.18 0.45 5.07
C ALA A 225 18.28 1.19 4.07
N SER A 226 16.96 1.27 4.29
CA SER A 226 16.04 2.11 3.52
C SER A 226 16.35 3.57 3.76
N HIS A 227 16.48 3.98 5.02
CA HIS A 227 16.72 5.36 5.40
C HIS A 227 18.06 5.87 4.87
N HIS A 228 19.11 5.06 4.95
CA HIS A 228 20.40 5.40 4.36
C HIS A 228 20.32 5.61 2.84
N ALA A 229 19.37 4.98 2.13
CA ALA A 229 19.22 5.17 0.69
C ALA A 229 18.45 6.45 0.32
N CYS A 230 17.85 7.15 1.29
CA CYS A 230 17.17 8.43 1.06
C CYS A 230 18.13 9.49 0.48
N ASP A 231 19.41 9.44 0.87
CA ASP A 231 20.44 10.36 0.37
C ASP A 231 20.48 10.40 -1.17
N SER A 232 20.49 9.21 -1.77
CA SER A 232 20.57 8.96 -3.19
C SER A 232 19.24 9.22 -3.85
N VAL A 233 18.12 8.92 -3.18
CA VAL A 233 16.78 9.26 -3.69
C VAL A 233 16.67 10.77 -3.94
N PHE A 234 17.00 11.59 -2.94
CA PHE A 234 16.89 13.04 -3.08
C PHE A 234 17.98 13.62 -3.98
N LEU A 235 19.25 13.23 -3.79
CA LEU A 235 20.36 13.77 -4.57
C LEU A 235 20.24 13.44 -6.06
N MET A 236 19.87 12.21 -6.42
CA MET A 236 19.79 11.82 -7.83
C MET A 236 18.60 12.46 -8.54
N GLU A 237 17.49 12.76 -7.86
CA GLU A 237 16.37 13.48 -8.46
C GLU A 237 16.75 14.95 -8.71
N HIS A 238 17.49 15.55 -7.79
CA HIS A 238 18.05 16.88 -7.95
C HIS A 238 18.99 16.94 -9.17
N LEU A 239 19.95 16.00 -9.27
CA LEU A 239 20.86 15.90 -10.41
C LEU A 239 20.12 15.63 -11.74
N ALA A 240 19.07 14.80 -11.74
CA ALA A 240 18.23 14.60 -12.91
C ALA A 240 17.52 15.91 -13.33
N THR A 241 17.08 16.71 -12.36
CA THR A 241 16.46 18.02 -12.59
C THR A 241 17.42 19.00 -13.25
N GLU A 242 18.70 19.00 -12.86
CA GLU A 242 19.70 19.85 -13.50
C GLU A 242 20.00 19.46 -14.96
N ARG A 243 19.75 18.20 -15.32
CA ARG A 243 20.02 17.65 -16.66
C ARG A 243 18.84 17.72 -17.63
N ILE A 244 17.64 17.94 -17.13
CA ILE A 244 16.41 17.93 -17.91
C ILE A 244 15.79 19.34 -17.93
N ALA A 245 15.43 19.81 -19.12
CA ALA A 245 14.74 21.08 -19.27
C ALA A 245 13.42 21.09 -18.47
N VAL A 246 13.10 22.23 -17.85
CA VAL A 246 11.97 22.36 -16.90
C VAL A 246 10.64 21.91 -17.52
N ASP A 247 10.42 22.23 -18.80
CA ASP A 247 9.24 21.86 -19.59
C ASP A 247 9.15 20.36 -19.93
N LYS A 248 10.25 19.61 -19.73
CA LYS A 248 10.34 18.15 -19.98
C LYS A 248 10.33 17.30 -18.71
N LYS A 249 10.39 17.92 -17.52
CA LYS A 249 10.41 17.20 -16.24
C LYS A 249 9.11 16.45 -15.97
N PHE A 250 7.98 17.09 -16.27
CA PHE A 250 6.65 16.56 -16.00
C PHE A 250 5.84 16.34 -17.28
N THR A 251 4.85 15.48 -17.21
CA THR A 251 3.83 15.22 -18.23
C THR A 251 2.46 15.10 -17.55
N TYR A 252 1.39 15.09 -18.34
CA TYR A 252 0.04 14.82 -17.87
C TYR A 252 -0.44 13.49 -18.45
N GLU A 253 -0.97 12.63 -17.59
CA GLU A 253 -1.51 11.33 -17.98
C GLU A 253 -2.90 11.14 -17.41
N LEU A 254 -3.77 10.44 -18.13
CA LEU A 254 -5.09 10.07 -17.63
C LEU A 254 -4.95 8.81 -16.76
N ARG A 255 -5.15 8.94 -15.44
CA ARG A 255 -5.13 7.85 -14.47
C ARG A 255 -6.52 7.70 -13.87
N ASN A 256 -7.19 6.57 -14.08
CA ASN A 256 -8.56 6.34 -13.63
C ASN A 256 -9.54 7.47 -14.03
N ASN A 257 -9.45 7.92 -15.28
CA ASN A 257 -10.20 9.06 -15.84
C ASN A 257 -9.93 10.43 -15.17
N VAL A 258 -8.89 10.54 -14.34
CA VAL A 258 -8.42 11.80 -13.75
C VAL A 258 -7.12 12.20 -14.43
N LEU A 259 -7.03 13.45 -14.89
CA LEU A 259 -5.80 13.98 -15.45
C LEU A 259 -4.81 14.28 -14.32
N THR A 260 -3.71 13.53 -14.25
CA THR A 260 -2.70 13.63 -13.19
C THR A 260 -1.39 14.13 -13.78
N ARG A 261 -0.81 15.15 -13.13
CA ARG A 261 0.57 15.58 -13.40
C ARG A 261 1.54 14.57 -12.80
N THR A 262 2.44 14.02 -13.61
CA THR A 262 3.44 13.04 -13.16
C THR A 262 4.79 13.33 -13.82
N TYR A 263 5.85 12.66 -13.36
CA TYR A 263 7.16 12.75 -13.99
C TYR A 263 7.14 12.12 -15.38
N SER A 264 7.79 12.79 -16.34
CA SER A 264 7.85 12.30 -17.71
C SER A 264 8.66 11.00 -17.80
N VAL A 265 8.41 10.19 -18.83
CA VAL A 265 9.18 8.97 -19.08
C VAL A 265 10.68 9.29 -19.26
N GLY A 266 10.99 10.40 -19.93
CA GLY A 266 12.37 10.86 -20.13
C GLY A 266 13.07 11.19 -18.80
N PHE A 267 12.39 11.91 -17.90
CA PHE A 267 12.92 12.20 -16.58
C PHE A 267 13.08 10.92 -15.74
N ALA A 268 12.06 10.05 -15.74
CA ALA A 268 12.10 8.78 -15.02
C ALA A 268 13.28 7.91 -15.47
N LYS A 269 13.59 7.88 -16.77
CA LYS A 269 14.74 7.15 -17.33
C LYS A 269 16.08 7.72 -16.86
N GLU A 270 16.25 9.04 -16.89
CA GLU A 270 17.47 9.71 -16.38
C GLU A 270 17.67 9.42 -14.89
N TYR A 271 16.60 9.62 -14.10
CA TYR A 271 16.63 9.40 -12.66
C TYR A 271 16.93 7.93 -12.30
N GLN A 272 16.31 6.96 -12.97
CA GLN A 272 16.63 5.55 -12.79
C GLN A 272 18.11 5.24 -13.10
N GLY A 273 18.63 5.83 -14.18
CA GLY A 273 20.04 5.68 -14.55
C GLY A 273 20.97 6.18 -13.44
N LEU A 274 20.67 7.35 -12.87
CA LEU A 274 21.40 7.93 -11.74
C LEU A 274 21.29 7.12 -10.44
N LEU A 275 20.13 6.53 -10.17
CA LEU A 275 19.93 5.61 -9.04
C LEU A 275 20.72 4.31 -9.18
N ALA A 276 21.31 4.05 -10.35
CA ALA A 276 22.19 2.91 -10.61
C ALA A 276 21.58 1.57 -10.14
N GLY A 277 20.31 1.30 -10.46
CA GLY A 277 19.61 0.05 -10.10
C GLY A 277 19.11 -0.03 -8.65
N GLN A 278 18.99 1.10 -7.94
CA GLN A 278 18.52 1.11 -6.55
C GLN A 278 17.13 0.46 -6.41
N VAL A 279 16.15 0.85 -7.24
CA VAL A 279 14.76 0.33 -7.16
C VAL A 279 14.73 -1.20 -7.28
N GLU A 280 15.41 -1.75 -8.30
CA GLU A 280 15.56 -3.20 -8.48
C GLU A 280 16.18 -3.87 -7.24
N ARG A 281 17.30 -3.35 -6.71
CA ARG A 281 17.92 -3.91 -5.51
C ARG A 281 16.97 -3.92 -4.32
N ARG A 282 16.17 -2.86 -4.13
CA ARG A 282 15.20 -2.74 -3.03
C ARG A 282 14.03 -3.70 -3.23
N MET A 283 13.47 -3.81 -4.44
CA MET A 283 12.45 -4.80 -4.78
C MET A 283 12.93 -6.23 -4.56
N ARG A 284 14.17 -6.54 -4.98
CA ARG A 284 14.78 -7.84 -4.71
C ARG A 284 14.83 -8.12 -3.20
N LYS A 285 15.32 -7.17 -2.41
CA LYS A 285 15.37 -7.33 -0.95
C LYS A 285 13.97 -7.51 -0.32
N ALA A 286 12.96 -6.82 -0.84
CA ALA A 286 11.57 -7.00 -0.42
C ALA A 286 11.08 -8.43 -0.69
N ILE A 287 11.18 -8.91 -1.94
CA ILE A 287 10.84 -10.29 -2.32
C ILE A 287 11.58 -11.31 -1.44
N GLN A 288 12.85 -11.02 -1.16
CA GLN A 288 13.67 -11.86 -0.30
C GLN A 288 13.07 -11.95 1.12
N MET A 289 12.83 -10.79 1.75
CA MET A 289 12.41 -10.71 3.13
C MET A 289 10.97 -11.21 3.33
N VAL A 290 10.07 -10.99 2.36
CA VAL A 290 8.69 -11.53 2.42
C VAL A 290 8.71 -13.05 2.50
N GLY A 291 9.39 -13.71 1.54
CA GLY A 291 9.50 -15.17 1.53
C GLY A 291 10.21 -15.72 2.77
N ASP A 292 11.32 -15.10 3.16
CA ASP A 292 12.11 -15.52 4.34
C ASP A 292 11.27 -15.38 5.63
N THR A 293 10.45 -14.34 5.75
CA THR A 293 9.56 -14.12 6.91
C THR A 293 8.42 -15.13 6.95
N TRP A 294 7.71 -15.36 5.84
CA TRP A 294 6.65 -16.38 5.78
C TRP A 294 7.17 -17.77 6.14
N TYR A 295 8.31 -18.15 5.57
CA TYR A 295 9.00 -19.41 5.86
C TYR A 295 9.38 -19.51 7.33
N THR A 296 9.98 -18.45 7.90
CA THR A 296 10.36 -18.41 9.31
C THR A 296 9.15 -18.57 10.23
N CYS A 297 8.03 -17.90 9.95
CA CYS A 297 6.80 -18.04 10.71
C CYS A 297 6.23 -19.46 10.65
N TRP A 298 6.28 -20.12 9.50
CA TRP A 298 5.86 -21.51 9.33
C TRP A 298 6.77 -22.49 10.08
N VAL A 299 8.09 -22.32 10.00
CA VAL A 299 9.06 -23.12 10.78
C VAL A 299 8.84 -22.95 12.28
N ASN A 300 8.69 -21.71 12.75
CA ASN A 300 8.42 -21.40 14.16
C ASN A 300 7.08 -21.94 14.67
N ALA A 301 6.16 -22.25 13.75
CA ALA A 301 4.90 -22.89 14.07
C ALA A 301 4.99 -24.43 14.17
N GLY A 302 6.17 -25.01 13.99
CA GLY A 302 6.37 -26.47 13.97
C GLY A 302 6.06 -27.09 12.61
N GLN A 303 6.14 -26.31 11.52
CA GLN A 303 5.99 -26.80 10.14
C GLN A 303 4.69 -27.59 9.91
N PRO A 304 3.51 -27.03 10.25
CA PRO A 304 2.24 -27.72 10.01
C PRO A 304 2.08 -28.08 8.53
N ASP A 305 1.58 -29.28 8.25
CA ASP A 305 1.34 -29.76 6.88
C ASP A 305 0.25 -28.90 6.20
N LEU A 306 0.65 -28.10 5.22
CA LEU A 306 -0.24 -27.19 4.51
C LEU A 306 -1.08 -27.88 3.44
N ASN A 307 -0.74 -29.10 3.01
CA ASN A 307 -1.55 -29.85 2.05
C ASN A 307 -2.90 -30.25 2.66
N VAL A 308 -2.89 -30.65 3.94
CA VAL A 308 -4.11 -30.94 4.71
C VAL A 308 -4.98 -29.69 4.88
N LEU A 309 -4.37 -28.49 4.93
CA LEU A 309 -5.11 -27.24 5.09
C LEU A 309 -5.81 -26.80 3.81
N LEU A 310 -5.23 -27.09 2.64
CA LEU A 310 -5.88 -26.83 1.34
C LEU A 310 -7.16 -27.65 1.18
N SER A 311 -7.14 -28.93 1.56
CA SER A 311 -8.30 -29.83 1.39
C SER A 311 -9.49 -29.44 2.26
N ILE A 312 -9.25 -28.93 3.48
CA ILE A 312 -10.31 -28.51 4.41
C ILE A 312 -11.09 -27.29 3.89
N ARG A 313 -10.42 -26.35 3.19
CA ARG A 313 -11.08 -25.12 2.73
C ARG A 313 -11.85 -25.30 1.41
N THR A 314 -11.47 -26.23 0.54
CA THR A 314 -12.24 -26.53 -0.68
C THR A 314 -13.68 -26.93 -0.35
N GLN A 315 -13.95 -27.46 0.84
CA GLN A 315 -15.30 -27.81 1.32
C GLN A 315 -16.10 -26.63 1.90
N LYS A 316 -15.48 -25.47 2.14
CA LYS A 316 -16.08 -24.36 2.93
C LYS A 316 -16.20 -23.03 2.17
N ILE A 317 -15.95 -23.01 0.86
CA ILE A 317 -15.89 -21.79 0.04
C ILE A 317 -17.27 -21.30 -0.44
N GLU A 318 -18.36 -22.04 -0.24
CA GLU A 318 -19.69 -21.61 -0.71
C GLU A 318 -20.37 -20.48 0.10
N GLU A 319 -19.89 -20.08 1.29
CA GLU A 319 -20.79 -19.38 2.23
C GLU A 319 -20.41 -18.00 2.78
N ASP A 320 -19.23 -17.41 2.56
CA ASP A 320 -18.98 -16.14 3.29
C ASP A 320 -18.07 -15.13 2.59
N SER A 321 -18.72 -14.19 1.89
CA SER A 321 -18.12 -12.96 1.42
C SER A 321 -19.04 -11.76 1.66
N SER A 322 -19.16 -11.29 2.92
CA SER A 322 -19.32 -9.85 3.15
C SER A 322 -19.08 -9.49 4.62
N ARG A 323 -18.26 -8.47 4.85
CA ARG A 323 -18.53 -7.31 5.75
C ARG A 323 -17.25 -6.52 5.99
N TYR A 324 -17.24 -5.28 5.54
CA TYR A 324 -16.43 -4.20 6.11
C TYR A 324 -17.38 -3.04 6.40
N GLU A 325 -17.46 -2.63 7.67
CA GLU A 325 -18.19 -1.43 8.08
C GLU A 325 -17.36 -0.18 7.75
N LYS A 326 -18.03 0.84 7.20
CA LYS A 326 -17.42 2.14 6.90
C LYS A 326 -17.32 2.97 8.19
N SER A 327 -16.12 3.43 8.51
CA SER A 327 -15.84 4.40 9.56
C SER A 327 -15.69 5.81 8.97
N PRO A 328 -15.94 6.89 9.75
CA PRO A 328 -15.76 8.28 9.29
C PRO A 328 -14.30 8.59 8.93
N PRO A 329 -14.05 9.59 8.05
CA PRO A 329 -12.71 9.92 7.56
C PRO A 329 -11.80 10.36 8.71
N LEU A 330 -10.65 9.70 8.81
CA LEU A 330 -9.61 9.98 9.80
C LEU A 330 -8.65 11.05 9.29
N VAL A 331 -8.22 11.95 10.18
CA VAL A 331 -7.10 12.88 9.90
C VAL A 331 -5.81 12.07 9.94
N ILE A 332 -5.31 11.70 8.76
CA ILE A 332 -4.08 10.92 8.60
C ILE A 332 -3.08 11.64 7.71
N ARG A 333 -1.80 11.23 7.75
CA ARG A 333 -0.76 11.69 6.81
C ARG A 333 -1.33 11.63 5.38
N PRO A 334 -1.37 12.75 4.63
CA PRO A 334 -1.87 12.73 3.27
C PRO A 334 -0.99 11.82 2.40
N GLU A 335 -1.58 11.17 1.39
CA GLU A 335 -0.76 10.48 0.40
C GLU A 335 0.18 11.48 -0.28
N PRO A 336 1.37 11.02 -0.69
CA PRO A 336 2.24 11.77 -1.58
C PRO A 336 1.55 12.27 -2.86
#